data_AF-A0A2D0AVB1-F1
#
_entry.id   AF-A0A2D0AVB1-F1
#
_cell.length_a   1.000
_cell.length_b   1.000
_cell.length_c   1.000
_cell.angle_alpha   90.00
_cell.angle_beta   90.00
_cell.angle_gamma   90.00
#
_symmetry.space_group_name_H-M   'P 1'
#
loop_
_entity.id
_entity.type
_entity.pdbx_description
1 polymer ?
#
loop_
_entity_poly.entity_id
_entity_poly.type
_entity_poly.pdbx_seq_one_letter_code
_entity_poly.pdbx_strand_id
1 'polypeptide(L)'
;MIQVYKGIRLELIKRNYKNYAAKRFTLGGTNQNVWIPNKHLNPDGSIKENENIDYVFRKAQRQLEIAGYTEPIIGIKRRSIVEV
;
A
#
# COMPACT_ATOMS: atom_id res chain seq x y z
N MET A 1 -12.61 4.45 3.06
CA MET A 1 -12.97 3.20 2.36
C MET A 1 -11.87 2.21 2.69
N ILE A 2 -12.26 1.01 3.12
CA ILE A 2 -11.35 -0.06 3.54
C ILE A 2 -11.35 -1.14 2.48
N GLN A 3 -10.18 -1.64 2.10
CA GLN A 3 -9.99 -2.73 1.17
C GLN A 3 -8.78 -3.58 1.57
N VAL A 4 -8.64 -4.77 0.99
CA VAL A 4 -7.53 -5.69 1.29
C VAL A 4 -6.75 -5.98 0.02
N TYR A 5 -5.43 -5.80 0.07
CA TYR A 5 -4.53 -6.21 -1.00
C TYR A 5 -3.56 -7.27 -0.47
N LYS A 6 -3.72 -8.52 -0.91
CA LYS A 6 -2.84 -9.64 -0.50
C LYS A 6 -2.65 -9.77 1.02
N GLY A 7 -3.73 -9.62 1.78
CA GLY A 7 -3.71 -9.65 3.24
C GLY A 7 -3.34 -8.33 3.93
N ILE A 8 -2.96 -7.30 3.18
CA ILE A 8 -2.70 -5.95 3.71
C ILE A 8 -4.01 -5.17 3.76
N ARG A 9 -4.46 -4.81 4.97
CA ARG A 9 -5.60 -3.90 5.17
C ARG A 9 -5.17 -2.48 4.79
N LEU A 10 -5.84 -1.92 3.80
CA LEU A 10 -5.66 -0.57 3.29
C LEU A 10 -6.88 0.28 3.59
N GLU A 11 -6.66 1.51 4.04
CA GLU A 11 -7.75 2.45 4.27
C GLU A 11 -7.43 3.81 3.66
N LEU A 12 -8.29 4.24 2.72
CA LEU A 12 -8.14 5.52 2.04
C LEU A 12 -8.32 6.66 3.04
N ILE A 13 -7.31 7.52 3.15
CA ILE A 13 -7.39 8.75 3.94
C ILE A 13 -8.28 9.75 3.21
N LYS A 14 -9.36 10.22 3.84
CA LYS A 14 -10.26 11.21 3.24
C LYS A 14 -9.57 12.58 3.17
N ARG A 15 -9.21 13.02 1.97
CA ARG A 15 -8.62 14.34 1.67
C ARG A 15 -9.05 14.82 0.29
N ASN A 16 -8.83 16.10 0.02
CA ASN A 16 -8.92 16.61 -1.33
C ASN A 16 -7.69 16.19 -2.14
N TYR A 17 -7.87 15.27 -3.08
CA TYR A 17 -6.84 14.78 -3.99
C TYR A 17 -6.90 15.45 -5.38
N LYS A 18 -7.58 16.60 -5.51
CA LYS A 18 -7.59 17.36 -6.77
C LYS A 18 -6.15 17.64 -7.21
N ASN A 19 -5.83 17.27 -8.46
CA ASN A 19 -4.51 17.39 -9.08
C ASN A 19 -3.40 16.47 -8.54
N TYR A 20 -3.69 15.52 -7.65
CA TYR A 20 -2.71 14.53 -7.20
C TYR A 20 -2.68 13.34 -8.15
N ALA A 21 -1.48 12.83 -8.45
CA ALA A 21 -1.28 11.62 -9.26
C ALA A 21 -1.41 10.31 -8.45
N ALA A 22 -1.66 10.39 -7.14
CA ALA A 22 -1.77 9.26 -6.23
C ALA A 22 -2.72 9.58 -5.07
N LYS A 23 -3.22 8.53 -4.41
CA LYS A 23 -3.98 8.63 -3.16
C LYS A 23 -3.22 7.96 -2.01
N ARG A 24 -3.49 8.41 -0.79
CA ARG A 24 -2.79 7.96 0.43
C ARG A 24 -3.65 6.96 1.19
N PHE A 25 -3.07 5.82 1.53
CA PHE A 25 -3.73 4.73 2.26
C PHE A 25 -2.98 4.42 3.54
N THR A 26 -3.68 4.27 4.66
CA THR A 26 -3.09 3.72 5.88
C THR A 26 -2.96 2.21 5.80
N LEU A 27 -2.00 1.67 6.56
CA LEU A 27 -1.69 0.25 6.65
C LEU A 27 -2.16 -0.30 7.99
N GLY A 28 -2.99 -1.35 7.97
CA GLY A 28 -3.30 -2.12 9.19
C GLY A 28 -4.03 -1.34 10.30
N GLY A 29 -4.67 -0.21 9.99
CA GLY A 29 -5.29 0.64 11.01
C GLY A 29 -4.30 1.51 11.80
N THR A 30 -3.04 1.57 11.36
CA THR A 30 -1.99 2.42 11.95
C THR A 30 -1.84 3.75 11.20
N ASN A 31 -0.96 4.63 11.70
CA ASN A 31 -0.57 5.85 11.00
C ASN A 31 0.47 5.61 9.88
N GLN A 32 1.01 4.40 9.76
CA GLN A 32 1.83 4.01 8.63
C GLN A 32 0.99 4.01 7.36
N ASN A 33 1.59 4.43 6.26
CA ASN A 33 0.83 4.72 5.05
C ASN A 33 1.69 4.61 3.80
N VAL A 34 1.01 4.43 2.67
CA VAL A 34 1.60 4.39 1.33
C VAL A 34 0.82 5.28 0.37
N TRP A 35 1.51 5.72 -0.67
CA TRP A 35 0.88 6.36 -1.82
C TRP A 35 0.70 5.35 -2.94
N ILE A 36 -0.54 5.17 -3.38
CA ILE A 36 -0.87 4.32 -4.52
C ILE A 36 -1.20 5.24 -5.71
N PRO A 37 -0.47 5.14 -6.83
CA PRO A 37 -0.73 5.95 -8.02
C PRO A 37 -2.14 5.74 -8.59
N ASN A 38 -2.76 6.81 -9.05
CA ASN A 38 -4.14 6.78 -9.55
C ASN A 38 -4.32 5.87 -10.76
N LYS A 39 -3.26 5.58 -11.53
CA LYS A 39 -3.34 4.62 -12.65
C LYS A 39 -3.80 3.22 -12.21
N HIS A 40 -3.56 2.87 -10.94
CA HIS A 40 -3.94 1.60 -10.33
C HIS A 40 -5.28 1.66 -9.57
N LEU A 41 -5.92 2.83 -9.54
CA LEU A 41 -7.10 3.08 -8.73
C LEU A 41 -8.29 3.50 -9.60
N ASN A 42 -9.48 3.16 -9.15
CA ASN A 42 -10.72 3.75 -9.62
C ASN A 42 -10.92 5.17 -9.02
N PRO A 43 -11.84 5.97 -9.56
CA PRO A 43 -12.11 7.33 -9.06
C PRO A 43 -12.50 7.39 -7.57
N ASP A 44 -13.13 6.34 -7.04
CA ASP A 44 -13.48 6.18 -5.62
C ASP A 44 -12.27 5.78 -4.74
N GLY A 45 -11.15 5.39 -5.35
CA GLY A 45 -9.92 4.93 -4.69
C GLY A 45 -9.84 3.43 -4.50
N SER A 46 -10.81 2.65 -4.99
CA SER A 46 -10.68 1.19 -5.02
C SER A 46 -9.55 0.78 -5.95
N ILE A 47 -8.80 -0.27 -5.60
CA ILE A 47 -7.79 -0.83 -6.51
C ILE A 47 -8.51 -1.47 -7.69
N LYS A 48 -8.02 -1.23 -8.91
CA LYS A 48 -8.56 -1.87 -10.11
C LYS A 48 -8.44 -3.39 -10.03
N GLU A 49 -9.38 -4.09 -10.64
CA GLU A 49 -9.36 -5.55 -10.66
C GLU A 49 -8.08 -6.09 -11.30
N ASN A 50 -7.50 -7.14 -10.71
CA ASN A 50 -6.27 -7.79 -11.17
C ASN A 50 -5.03 -6.90 -11.26
N GLU A 51 -5.04 -5.72 -10.62
CA GLU A 51 -3.95 -4.76 -10.69
C GLU A 51 -2.76 -5.18 -9.80
N ASN A 52 -1.55 -5.14 -10.36
CA ASN A 52 -0.34 -5.43 -9.60
C ASN A 52 0.31 -4.14 -9.05
N ILE A 53 0.19 -3.97 -7.73
CA ILE A 53 0.81 -2.87 -6.99
C ILE A 53 1.87 -3.36 -5.99
N ASP A 54 2.41 -4.57 -6.18
CA ASP A 54 3.41 -5.18 -5.29
C ASP A 54 4.63 -4.28 -5.08
N TYR A 55 5.00 -3.51 -6.11
CA TYR A 55 6.14 -2.61 -6.06
C TYR A 55 5.96 -1.46 -5.04
N VAL A 56 4.72 -1.03 -4.76
CA VAL A 56 4.42 0.00 -3.75
C VAL A 56 4.83 -0.55 -2.39
N PHE A 57 4.41 -1.77 -2.09
CA PHE A 57 4.66 -2.46 -0.83
C PHE A 57 6.11 -2.92 -0.70
N ARG A 58 6.74 -3.34 -1.81
CA ARG A 58 8.17 -3.66 -1.85
C ARG A 58 9.05 -2.46 -1.49
N LYS A 59 8.63 -1.24 -1.81
CA LYS A 59 9.32 -0.01 -1.39
C LYS A 59 8.99 0.37 0.06
N ALA A 60 7.80 0.03 0.54
CA ALA A 60 7.28 0.40 1.85
C ALA A 60 7.51 -0.66 2.95
N GLN A 61 8.59 -1.45 2.87
CA GLN A 61 8.87 -2.56 3.79
C GLN A 61 8.88 -2.14 5.27
N ARG A 62 9.48 -0.99 5.59
CA ARG A 62 9.55 -0.50 6.97
C ARG A 62 8.19 -0.07 7.50
N GLN A 63 7.37 0.56 6.63
CA GLN A 63 6.00 0.95 6.97
C GLN A 63 5.12 -0.27 7.21
N LEU A 64 5.29 -1.34 6.43
CA LEU A 64 4.61 -2.62 6.63
C LEU A 64 4.99 -3.25 7.96
N GLU A 65 6.29 -3.32 8.26
CA GLU A 65 6.81 -3.86 9.52
C GLU A 65 6.24 -3.11 10.74
N ILE A 66 6.32 -1.76 10.74
CA ILE A 66 5.77 -0.93 11.83
C ILE A 66 4.24 -1.07 11.93
N ALA A 67 3.56 -1.37 10.81
CA ALA A 67 2.13 -1.65 10.79
C ALA A 67 1.75 -3.08 11.21
N GLY A 68 2.72 -3.91 11.59
CA GLY A 68 2.50 -5.28 12.06
C GLY A 68 2.56 -6.37 10.98
N TYR A 69 2.94 -6.04 9.74
CA TYR A 69 3.09 -7.01 8.66
C TYR A 69 4.52 -7.59 8.64
N THR A 70 4.83 -8.42 9.63
CA THR A 70 6.15 -9.04 9.83
C THR A 70 6.29 -10.42 9.20
N GLU A 71 5.24 -10.94 8.55
CA GLU A 71 5.22 -12.24 7.86
C GLU A 71 5.43 -12.10 6.34
N PRO A 72 5.89 -13.16 5.64
CA PRO A 72 6.03 -13.13 4.19
C PRO A 72 4.68 -12.88 3.52
N ILE A 73 4.64 -11.93 2.58
CA ILE A 73 3.43 -11.62 1.80
C ILE A 73 3.63 -12.13 0.38
N ILE A 74 2.68 -12.94 -0.11
CA ILE A 74 2.77 -13.63 -1.39
C ILE A 74 3.02 -12.63 -2.54
N GLY A 75 4.12 -12.80 -3.27
CA GLY A 75 4.50 -11.93 -4.40
C GLY A 75 5.17 -10.60 -4.01
N ILE A 76 5.20 -10.22 -2.73
CA ILE A 76 5.93 -9.03 -2.26
C ILE A 76 7.24 -9.48 -1.61
N LYS A 77 8.31 -9.49 -2.40
CA LYS A 77 9.66 -9.81 -1.90
C LYS A 77 10.12 -8.77 -0.88
N ARG A 78 10.71 -9.23 0.23
CA ARG A 78 11.43 -8.38 1.19
C ARG A 78 12.70 -7.82 0.55
N ARG A 79 13.19 -6.71 1.10
CA ARG A 79 14.56 -6.27 0.80
C ARG A 79 15.52 -7.32 1.34
N SER A 80 16.46 -7.75 0.51
CA SER A 80 17.63 -8.49 0.99
C SER A 80 18.40 -7.59 1.94
N ILE A 81 18.84 -8.14 3.07
CA ILE A 81 19.85 -7.49 3.90
C ILE A 81 21.11 -7.46 3.05
N VAL A 82 21.59 -6.27 2.69
CA VAL A 82 22.94 -6.13 2.15
C VAL A 82 23.81 -5.98 3.39
N GLU A 83 24.56 -7.02 3.73
CA GLU A 83 25.67 -6.88 4.67
C GLU A 83 26.70 -5.94 4.01
N VAL A 84 26.93 -4.79 4.65
CA VAL A 84 27.94 -3.79 4.23
C VAL A 84 29.13 -3.92 5.15
#